data_AF-A0A8J7M9E0-F1
#
_entry.id   AF-A0A8J7M9E0-F1
#
_cell.length_a   1.000
_cell.length_b   1.000
_cell.length_c   1.000
_cell.angle_alpha   90.00
_cell.angle_beta   90.00
_cell.angle_gamma   90.00
#
_symmetry.space_group_name_H-M   'P 1'
#
loop_
_entity.id
_entity.type
_entity.pdbx_description
1 polymer ?
#
loop_
_entity_poly.entity_id
_entity_poly.type
_entity_poly.pdbx_seq_one_letter_code
_entity_poly.pdbx_strand_id
1 'polypeptide(L)' 'MKPRPQDGAPEIIADLASEAAAMAHSLRGSFLVYEGNRDQVTADLSKQLAAFYGNAVYTLRAIVAR' A
#
# COMPACT_ATOMS: atom_id res chain seq x y z
N MET A 1 -1.69 9.06 -9.18
CA MET A 1 -2.44 9.23 -10.45
C MET A 1 -3.11 10.62 -10.52
N LYS A 2 -3.35 11.22 -11.70
CA LYS A 2 -4.15 12.48 -11.81
C LYS A 2 -5.63 12.10 -11.97
N PRO A 3 -6.57 12.61 -11.15
CA PRO A 3 -7.99 12.28 -11.29
C PRO A 3 -8.49 12.63 -12.70
N ARG A 4 -9.24 11.73 -13.34
CA ARG A 4 -9.91 12.06 -14.60
C ARG A 4 -11.19 12.85 -14.28
N PRO A 5 -11.62 13.76 -15.17
CA PRO A 5 -12.80 14.61 -14.92
C PRO A 5 -14.10 13.86 -14.56
N GLN A 6 -14.18 12.58 -14.91
CA GLN A 6 -15.33 11.71 -14.71
C GLN A 6 -15.24 10.77 -13.49
N ASP A 7 -14.12 10.72 -12.76
CA ASP A 7 -13.97 9.78 -11.65
C ASP A 7 -14.74 10.33 -10.42
N GLY A 8 -15.72 9.57 -9.93
CA GLY A 8 -16.42 9.86 -8.68
C GLY A 8 -15.55 9.53 -7.46
N ALA A 9 -16.01 9.96 -6.28
CA ALA A 9 -15.32 9.66 -5.03
C ALA A 9 -15.08 8.14 -4.82
N PRO A 10 -16.03 7.23 -5.13
CA PRO A 10 -15.79 5.79 -5.01
C PRO A 10 -14.67 5.27 -5.91
N GLU A 11 -14.59 5.73 -7.16
CA GLU A 11 -13.55 5.35 -8.12
C GLU A 11 -12.17 5.80 -7.62
N ILE A 12 -12.06 7.05 -7.16
CA ILE A 12 -10.81 7.59 -6.60
C ILE A 12 -10.36 6.77 -5.38
N ILE A 13 -11.28 6.38 -4.49
CA ILE A 13 -10.96 5.59 -3.30
C ILE A 13 -10.55 4.16 -3.68
N ALA A 14 -11.19 3.56 -4.68
CA ALA A 14 -10.83 2.23 -5.18
C ALA A 14 -9.44 2.23 -5.84
N ASP A 15 -9.10 3.29 -6.57
CA ASP A 15 -7.77 3.47 -7.16
C ASP A 15 -6.71 3.67 -6.08
N LEU A 16 -6.97 4.49 -5.06
CA LEU A 16 -6.08 4.64 -3.90
C LEU A 16 -5.88 3.31 -3.15
N ALA A 17 -6.92 2.49 -3.01
CA ALA A 17 -6.80 1.16 -2.41
C ALA A 17 -5.90 0.24 -3.26
N SER A 18 -5.95 0.37 -4.58
CA SER A 18 -5.12 -0.40 -5.51
C SER A 18 -3.66 0.05 -5.47
N GLU A 19 -3.41 1.36 -5.46
CA GLU A 19 -2.07 1.94 -5.29
C GLU A 19 -1.46 1.53 -3.94
N ALA A 20 -2.23 1.59 -2.85
CA ALA A 20 -1.79 1.14 -1.53
C ALA A 20 -1.45 -0.36 -1.50
N ALA A 21 -2.23 -1.20 -2.20
CA ALA A 21 -1.96 -2.63 -2.29
C ALA A 21 -0.64 -2.92 -3.04
N ALA A 22 -0.39 -2.19 -4.14
CA ALA A 22 0.87 -2.31 -4.88
C ALA A 22 2.08 -1.91 -4.00
N MET A 23 1.95 -0.82 -3.24
CA MET A 23 2.99 -0.39 -2.30
C MET A 23 3.25 -1.42 -1.20
N ALA A 24 2.20 -1.95 -0.56
CA ALA A 24 2.34 -2.99 0.46
C ALA A 24 3.06 -4.24 -0.09
N HIS A 25 2.74 -4.64 -1.32
CA HIS A 25 3.40 -5.77 -1.98
C HIS A 25 4.89 -5.49 -2.25
N SER A 26 5.19 -4.32 -2.84
CA SER A 26 6.57 -3.93 -3.13
C SER A 26 7.43 -3.88 -1.86
N LEU A 27 6.90 -3.30 -0.77
CA LEU A 27 7.62 -3.18 0.50
C LEU A 27 7.87 -4.53 1.18
N ARG A 28 6.97 -5.51 1.02
CA ARG A 28 7.24 -6.89 1.46
C ARG A 28 8.39 -7.52 0.69
N GLY A 29 8.47 -7.28 -0.62
CA GLY A 29 9.61 -7.68 -1.44
C GLY A 29 10.91 -7.04 -0.95
N SER A 30 10.91 -5.72 -0.74
CA SER A 30 12.06 -4.98 -0.23
C SER A 30 12.51 -5.47 1.15
N PHE A 31 11.58 -5.76 2.07
CA PHE A 31 11.89 -6.37 3.37
C PHE A 31 12.73 -7.65 3.23
N LEU A 32 12.33 -8.57 2.35
CA LEU A 32 13.06 -9.83 2.13
C LEU A 32 14.47 -9.59 1.57
N VAL A 33 14.63 -8.59 0.70
CA VAL A 33 15.94 -8.20 0.15
C VAL A 33 16.84 -7.63 1.25
N TYR A 34 16.34 -6.72 2.08
CA TYR A 34 17.13 -6.10 3.15
C TYR A 34 17.48 -7.09 4.27
N GLU A 35 16.56 -7.99 4.63
CA GLU A 35 16.84 -9.13 5.53
C GLU A 35 18.00 -9.99 4.98
N GLY A 36 17.94 -10.35 3.70
CA GLY A 36 18.99 -11.13 3.03
C GLY A 36 20.35 -10.43 3.04
N ASN A 37 20.36 -9.10 2.93
CA ASN A 37 21.56 -8.26 2.98
C ASN A 37 22.05 -7.93 4.41
N ARG A 38 21.37 -8.44 5.44
CA ARG A 38 21.63 -8.11 6.86
C ARG A 38 21.48 -6.63 7.20
N ASP A 39 20.70 -5.89 6.41
CA ASP A 39 20.30 -4.52 6.70
C ASP A 39 19.00 -4.51 7.52
N GLN A 40 19.13 -4.81 8.82
CA GLN A 40 17.98 -4.98 9.71
C GLN A 40 17.17 -3.69 9.91
N VAL A 41 17.81 -2.52 9.85
CA VAL A 41 17.12 -1.24 10.05
C VAL A 41 16.20 -0.96 8.87
N THR A 42 16.68 -1.12 7.64
CA THR A 42 15.87 -0.91 6.45
C THR A 42 14.82 -2.01 6.28
N ALA A 43 15.13 -3.25 6.67
CA ALA A 43 14.18 -4.34 6.71
C ALA A 43 12.99 -4.03 7.64
N ASP A 44 13.25 -3.58 8.86
CA ASP A 44 12.18 -3.26 9.81
C ASP A 44 11.32 -2.08 9.33
N LEU A 45 11.95 -1.02 8.80
CA LEU A 45 11.23 0.10 8.17
C LEU A 45 10.31 -0.37 7.02
N SER A 46 10.82 -1.24 6.14
CA SER A 46 10.05 -1.80 5.02
C SER A 46 8.87 -2.63 5.52
N LYS A 47 9.06 -3.43 6.58
CA LYS A 47 8.01 -4.22 7.21
C LYS A 47 6.91 -3.35 7.82
N GLN A 48 7.29 -2.31 8.56
CA GLN A 48 6.32 -1.38 9.17
C GLN A 48 5.49 -0.64 8.11
N LEU A 49 6.14 -0.14 7.05
CA LEU A 49 5.45 0.53 5.94
C LEU A 49 4.51 -0.45 5.20
N ALA A 50 4.93 -1.69 4.98
CA ALA A 50 4.08 -2.69 4.35
C ALA A 50 2.80 -2.96 5.17
N ALA A 51 2.91 -2.99 6.50
CA ALA A 51 1.76 -3.14 7.40
C ALA A 51 0.84 -1.90 7.35
N PHE A 52 1.41 -0.70 7.34
CA PHE A 52 0.65 0.55 7.20
C PHE A 52 -0.18 0.56 5.91
N TYR A 53 0.45 0.28 4.76
CA TYR A 53 -0.28 0.24 3.48
C TYR A 53 -1.30 -0.91 3.45
N GLY A 54 -1.01 -2.06 4.06
CA GLY A 54 -1.99 -3.14 4.22
C GLY A 54 -3.26 -2.70 4.97
N ASN A 55 -3.10 -1.94 6.05
CA ASN A 55 -4.21 -1.37 6.80
C ASN A 55 -4.97 -0.29 6.03
N ALA A 56 -4.25 0.51 5.22
CA ALA A 56 -4.86 1.50 4.33
C ALA A 56 -5.75 0.82 3.28
N VAL A 57 -5.29 -0.27 2.65
CA VAL A 57 -6.09 -1.07 1.70
C VAL A 57 -7.40 -1.54 2.33
N TYR A 58 -7.33 -2.11 3.55
CA TYR A 58 -8.51 -2.58 4.26
C TYR A 58 -9.51 -1.45 4.50
N THR A 59 -9.02 -0.32 5.03
CA THR A 59 -9.85 0.85 5.35
C THR A 59 -10.51 1.43 4.09
N LEU A 60 -9.75 1.63 3.01
CA LEU A 60 -10.26 2.21 1.77
C LEU A 60 -11.31 1.31 1.11
N ARG A 61 -11.08 -0.01 1.08
CA ARG A 61 -12.08 -0.97 0.58
C ARG A 61 -13.35 -0.98 1.41
N ALA A 62 -13.23 -0.84 2.74
CA ALA A 62 -14.37 -0.76 3.63
C ALA A 62 -15.19 0.53 3.48
N ILE A 63 -14.61 1.60 2.92
CA ILE A 63 -15.34 2.84 2.59
C ILE A 63 -16.16 2.64 1.31
N VAL A 64 -15.59 2.03 0.27
CA VAL A 64 -16.27 1.80 -1.02
C VAL A 64 -17.36 0.72 -0.93
N ALA A 65 -17.21 -0.26 -0.03
CA ALA A 65 -18.17 -1.35 0.14
C ALA A 65 -19.43 -0.97 0.95
N ARG A 66 -19.58 0.30 1.34
CA ARG A 66 -20.76 0.85 2.05
C ARG A 66 -21.72 1.49 1.07
#